data_AF-A0ABD5XFI6-F1
#
_entry.id   AF-A0ABD5XFI6-F1
#
_cell.length_a   1.000
_cell.length_b   1.000
_cell.length_c   1.000
_cell.angle_alpha   90.00
_cell.angle_beta   90.00
_cell.angle_gamma   90.00
#
_symmetry.space_group_name_H-M   'P 1'
#
loop_
_entity.id
_entity.type
_entity.pdbx_description
1 polymer ?
#
loop_
_entity_poly.entity_id
_entity_poly.type
_entity_poly.pdbx_seq_one_letter_code
_entity_poly.pdbx_strand_id
1 'polypeptide(L)'
;MDLTSGWGDSAGPNTAVRRLVRLVFAPAWAVLALVAALSAVGYVPPVSAQYALLVGSALFLGLPHGAFDHLVVPRARGNEITSRSLIAVGGLYALLGGGYAVVWFFAPDVAFVGFLLVTWVHWGLGDLAAIVLVADRTHLVGRGRRFLTAAVRGGIPMVVPLVAAPVAYRTVSENVVSLFGTEPTLGWLFAPELRAALGVGFLCLTVAALVAGRTGVTDGATRSSWRLDAGETVLLWVFFAVVPPVLAIGLYFPLWHSARHLVRVALLDAPTTAALSEARDGPALERLARDGAPMTFGGLALFGILALALPAGVATVEGLAGAYLVLLAVLTVPHVVVVSRVDRLQRVW
;
A
#
# COMPACT_ATOMS: atom_id res chain seq x y z
N MET A 1 20.47 16.65 12.93
CA MET A 1 19.36 17.61 12.74
C MET A 1 18.12 16.93 13.29
N ASP A 2 17.72 17.30 14.50
CA ASP A 2 16.73 16.58 15.28
C ASP A 2 15.32 16.82 14.69
N LEU A 3 14.77 15.82 13.99
CA LEU A 3 13.46 15.91 13.33
C LEU A 3 12.28 15.97 14.33
N THR A 4 12.58 15.96 15.64
CA THR A 4 11.57 15.91 16.70
C THR A 4 11.35 17.25 17.42
N SER A 5 12.17 18.28 17.18
CA SER A 5 12.24 19.51 17.99
C SER A 5 11.11 20.54 17.76
N GLY A 6 9.97 20.13 17.20
CA GLY A 6 8.83 21.01 16.89
C GLY A 6 7.50 20.60 17.52
N TRP A 7 7.47 19.55 18.36
CA TRP A 7 6.22 18.90 18.76
C TRP A 7 6.12 18.87 20.30
N GLY A 8 5.26 19.70 20.87
CA GLY A 8 5.10 19.85 22.34
C GLY A 8 4.46 18.66 23.06
N ASP A 9 4.90 18.44 24.30
CA ASP A 9 4.60 17.31 25.20
C ASP A 9 3.27 17.45 25.97
N SER A 10 2.13 17.53 25.28
CA SER A 10 0.82 17.36 25.92
C SER A 10 0.23 15.98 25.66
N ALA A 11 -0.17 15.27 26.72
CA ALA A 11 -0.89 13.99 26.65
C ALA A 11 -2.27 14.19 26.01
N GLY A 12 -2.43 13.67 24.79
CA GLY A 12 -3.66 13.62 23.99
C GLY A 12 -3.50 12.68 22.78
N PRO A 13 -4.46 12.63 21.82
CA PRO A 13 -4.37 11.80 20.61
C PRO A 13 -3.06 12.00 19.83
N ASN A 14 -2.45 13.18 19.95
CA ASN A 14 -1.16 13.53 19.37
C ASN A 14 0.01 12.65 19.92
N THR A 15 -0.10 12.12 21.14
CA THR A 15 0.93 11.25 21.76
C THR A 15 0.99 9.88 21.10
N ALA A 16 -0.16 9.22 20.89
CA ALA A 16 -0.22 7.94 20.18
C ALA A 16 0.26 8.09 18.73
N VAL A 17 -0.18 9.15 18.04
CA VAL A 17 0.25 9.46 16.67
C VAL A 17 1.78 9.62 16.59
N ARG A 18 2.37 10.46 17.45
CA ARG A 18 3.84 10.64 17.49
C ARG A 18 4.59 9.35 17.79
N ARG A 19 4.06 8.54 18.70
CA ARG A 19 4.65 7.25 19.07
C ARG A 19 4.60 6.26 17.89
N LEU A 20 3.46 6.16 17.21
CA LEU A 20 3.32 5.31 16.02
C LEU A 20 4.23 5.76 14.87
N VAL A 21 4.37 7.07 14.63
CA VAL A 21 5.32 7.57 13.62
C VAL A 21 6.75 7.13 13.94
N ARG A 22 7.18 7.26 15.19
CA ARG A 22 8.54 6.86 15.61
C ARG A 22 8.74 5.34 15.56
N LEU A 23 7.75 4.55 15.96
CA LEU A 23 7.85 3.10 16.05
C LEU A 23 7.61 2.37 14.72
N VAL A 24 6.87 2.99 13.80
CA VAL A 24 6.44 2.34 12.57
C VAL A 24 7.07 2.99 11.34
N PHE A 25 7.03 4.32 11.22
CA PHE A 25 7.42 4.99 9.98
C PHE A 25 8.94 5.12 9.88
N ALA A 26 9.60 5.55 10.96
CA ALA A 26 11.05 5.75 10.95
C ALA A 26 11.84 4.44 10.69
N PRO A 27 11.50 3.28 11.28
CA PRO A 27 12.13 2.01 10.93
C PRO A 27 11.90 1.62 9.47
N ALA A 28 10.69 1.84 8.94
CA ALA A 28 10.40 1.58 7.53
C ALA A 28 11.27 2.44 6.60
N TRP A 29 11.43 3.74 6.92
CA TRP A 29 12.33 4.63 6.18
C TRP A 29 13.77 4.13 6.21
N ALA A 30 14.27 3.74 7.39
CA ALA A 30 15.63 3.25 7.56
C ALA A 30 15.88 1.95 6.78
N VAL A 31 14.94 0.99 6.83
CA VAL A 31 15.04 -0.27 6.09
C VAL A 31 15.04 -0.03 4.58
N LEU A 32 14.11 0.78 4.07
CA LEU A 32 14.06 1.10 2.64
C LEU A 32 15.32 1.85 2.18
N ALA A 33 15.79 2.84 2.96
CA ALA A 33 17.01 3.58 2.64
C ALA A 33 18.25 2.67 2.64
N LEU A 34 18.37 1.76 3.61
CA LEU A 34 19.47 0.81 3.69
C LEU A 34 19.45 -0.15 2.49
N VAL A 35 18.29 -0.74 2.17
CA VAL A 35 18.16 -1.66 1.04
C VAL A 35 18.43 -0.94 -0.28
N ALA A 36 17.95 0.30 -0.45
CA ALA A 36 18.28 1.12 -1.62
C ALA A 36 19.78 1.36 -1.74
N ALA A 37 20.46 1.71 -0.64
CA ALA A 37 21.90 1.93 -0.61
C ALA A 37 22.68 0.66 -0.97
N LEU A 38 22.28 -0.49 -0.42
CA LEU A 38 22.89 -1.79 -0.73
C LEU A 38 22.69 -2.17 -2.21
N SER A 39 21.48 -2.02 -2.75
CA SER A 39 21.21 -2.29 -4.17
C SER A 39 21.95 -1.32 -5.09
N ALA A 40 22.11 -0.05 -4.71
CA ALA A 40 22.86 0.93 -5.48
C ALA A 40 24.37 0.59 -5.60
N VAL A 41 24.94 -0.13 -4.63
CA VAL A 41 26.33 -0.63 -4.70
C VAL A 41 26.42 -2.06 -5.28
N GLY A 42 25.33 -2.57 -5.86
CA GLY A 42 25.30 -3.86 -6.55
C GLY A 42 24.96 -5.06 -5.66
N TYR A 43 24.62 -4.86 -4.38
CA TYR A 43 24.16 -5.95 -3.53
C TYR A 43 22.68 -6.25 -3.80
N VAL A 44 22.45 -7.40 -4.44
CA VAL A 44 21.11 -7.89 -4.77
C VAL A 44 20.96 -9.33 -4.23
N PRO A 45 19.96 -9.59 -3.36
CA PRO A 45 19.68 -10.94 -2.90
C PRO A 45 19.32 -11.88 -4.07
N PRO A 46 19.56 -13.19 -3.94
CA PRO A 46 19.12 -14.18 -4.93
C PRO A 46 17.63 -14.06 -5.22
N VAL A 47 17.23 -14.30 -6.47
CA VAL A 47 15.83 -14.16 -6.94
C VAL A 47 14.85 -14.95 -6.05
N SER A 48 15.20 -16.17 -5.68
CA SER A 48 14.39 -17.01 -4.77
C SER A 48 14.16 -16.36 -3.41
N ALA A 49 15.18 -15.68 -2.85
CA ALA A 49 15.05 -14.95 -1.59
C ALA A 49 14.15 -13.71 -1.73
N GLN A 50 14.16 -13.04 -2.90
CA GLN A 50 13.25 -11.92 -3.17
C GLN A 50 11.80 -12.38 -3.21
N TYR A 51 11.50 -13.48 -3.90
CA TYR A 51 10.15 -14.05 -3.95
C TYR A 51 9.71 -14.65 -2.62
N ALA A 52 10.60 -15.33 -1.89
CA ALA A 52 10.32 -15.83 -0.56
C ALA A 52 10.02 -14.70 0.42
N LEU A 53 10.77 -13.59 0.33
CA LEU A 53 10.48 -12.40 1.13
C LEU A 53 9.14 -11.80 0.74
N LEU A 54 8.86 -11.64 -0.55
CA LEU A 54 7.57 -11.15 -1.03
C LEU A 54 6.44 -11.98 -0.45
N VAL A 55 6.46 -13.30 -0.60
CA VAL A 55 5.40 -14.21 -0.09
C VAL A 55 5.34 -14.20 1.44
N GLY A 56 6.47 -14.27 2.13
CA GLY A 56 6.51 -14.29 3.59
C GLY A 56 5.99 -13.00 4.21
N SER A 57 6.56 -11.86 3.82
CA SER A 57 6.18 -10.55 4.36
C SER A 57 4.73 -10.21 4.01
N ALA A 58 4.30 -10.57 2.80
CA ALA A 58 2.93 -10.49 2.35
C ALA A 58 1.95 -11.26 3.23
N LEU A 59 2.19 -12.55 3.49
CA LEU A 59 1.22 -13.38 4.19
C LEU A 59 1.11 -12.98 5.66
N PHE A 60 2.22 -12.60 6.29
CA PHE A 60 2.25 -12.33 7.74
C PHE A 60 2.02 -10.87 8.11
N LEU A 61 2.38 -9.92 7.24
CA LEU A 61 2.28 -8.48 7.55
C LEU A 61 1.40 -7.75 6.54
N GLY A 62 1.45 -8.18 5.28
CA GLY A 62 0.63 -7.64 4.20
C GLY A 62 -0.84 -7.98 4.38
N LEU A 63 -1.25 -9.23 4.17
CA LEU A 63 -2.64 -9.69 4.17
C LEU A 63 -3.46 -9.23 5.40
N PRO A 64 -2.91 -9.19 6.62
CA PRO A 64 -3.63 -8.65 7.78
C PRO A 64 -4.08 -7.19 7.66
N HIS A 65 -3.47 -6.34 6.82
CA HIS A 65 -3.84 -4.92 6.77
C HIS A 65 -5.28 -4.68 6.28
N GLY A 66 -5.74 -5.45 5.28
CA GLY A 66 -7.12 -5.40 4.79
C GLY A 66 -8.10 -6.22 5.64
N ALA A 67 -7.61 -6.93 6.65
CA ALA A 67 -8.42 -7.84 7.46
C ALA A 67 -9.39 -7.10 8.42
N PHE A 68 -9.33 -5.77 8.47
CA PHE A 68 -10.14 -4.94 9.35
C PHE A 68 -11.36 -4.31 8.65
N ASP A 69 -11.57 -4.57 7.36
CA ASP A 69 -12.61 -3.89 6.55
C ASP A 69 -14.03 -4.01 7.10
N HIS A 70 -14.31 -5.14 7.75
CA HIS A 70 -15.58 -5.41 8.43
C HIS A 70 -15.81 -4.53 9.67
N LEU A 71 -14.78 -3.82 10.16
CA LEU A 71 -14.76 -3.02 11.39
C LEU A 71 -14.59 -1.52 11.12
N VAL A 72 -13.84 -1.14 10.08
CA VAL A 72 -13.37 0.25 9.90
C VAL A 72 -14.50 1.25 9.66
N VAL A 73 -15.55 0.89 8.91
CA VAL A 73 -16.67 1.81 8.63
C VAL A 73 -17.54 2.06 9.87
N PRO A 74 -17.98 1.03 10.62
CA PRO A 74 -18.65 1.24 11.91
C PRO A 74 -17.79 2.05 12.91
N ARG A 75 -16.50 1.71 13.05
CA ARG A 75 -15.56 2.43 13.94
C ARG A 75 -15.42 3.90 13.56
N ALA A 76 -15.26 4.20 12.27
CA ALA A 76 -15.19 5.58 11.77
C ALA A 76 -16.47 6.40 12.00
N ARG A 77 -17.61 5.75 12.28
CA ARG A 77 -18.86 6.41 12.66
C ARG A 77 -19.12 6.46 14.17
N GLY A 78 -18.31 5.79 14.98
CA GLY A 78 -18.60 5.58 16.39
C GLY A 78 -19.77 4.62 16.65
N ASN A 79 -20.08 3.76 15.67
CA ASN A 79 -21.18 2.80 15.77
C ASN A 79 -20.69 1.41 16.19
N GLU A 80 -21.57 0.65 16.83
CA GLU A 80 -21.35 -0.78 17.09
C GLU A 80 -21.31 -1.60 15.79
N ILE A 81 -20.60 -2.73 15.84
CA ILE A 81 -20.53 -3.69 14.73
C ILE A 81 -21.79 -4.56 14.76
N THR A 82 -22.51 -4.60 13.64
CA THR A 82 -23.78 -5.34 13.51
C THR A 82 -23.68 -6.45 12.50
N SER A 83 -24.52 -7.49 12.60
CA SER A 83 -24.60 -8.54 11.57
C SER A 83 -24.89 -7.97 10.18
N ARG A 84 -25.69 -6.90 10.11
CA ARG A 84 -25.98 -6.20 8.85
C ARG A 84 -24.73 -5.57 8.24
N SER A 85 -23.86 -4.94 9.03
CA SER A 85 -22.58 -4.41 8.51
C SER A 85 -21.64 -5.51 8.07
N LEU A 86 -21.60 -6.65 8.79
CA LEU A 86 -20.79 -7.80 8.39
C LEU A 86 -21.27 -8.40 7.06
N ILE A 87 -22.59 -8.62 6.92
CA ILE A 87 -23.20 -9.12 5.67
C ILE A 87 -22.96 -8.15 4.52
N ALA A 88 -23.06 -6.83 4.76
CA ALA A 88 -22.80 -5.83 3.72
C ALA A 88 -21.36 -5.88 3.21
N VAL A 89 -20.37 -6.01 4.10
CA VAL A 89 -18.96 -6.12 3.70
C VAL A 89 -18.71 -7.48 3.02
N GLY A 90 -19.22 -8.58 3.58
CA GLY A 90 -19.11 -9.90 2.96
C GLY A 90 -19.72 -9.95 1.55
N GLY A 91 -20.91 -9.37 1.36
CA GLY A 91 -21.57 -9.26 0.07
C GLY A 91 -20.80 -8.38 -0.92
N LEU A 92 -20.18 -7.29 -0.44
CA LEU A 92 -19.30 -6.44 -1.26
C LEU A 92 -18.08 -7.22 -1.78
N TYR A 93 -17.44 -8.01 -0.91
CA TYR A 93 -16.31 -8.86 -1.28
C TYR A 93 -16.71 -9.98 -2.24
N ALA A 94 -17.83 -10.65 -1.99
CA ALA A 94 -18.35 -11.68 -2.87
C ALA A 94 -18.67 -11.12 -4.27
N LEU A 95 -19.32 -9.95 -4.34
CA LEU A 95 -19.70 -9.33 -5.61
C LEU A 95 -18.49 -8.78 -6.37
N LEU A 96 -17.71 -7.89 -5.76
CA LEU A 96 -16.63 -7.19 -6.45
C LEU A 96 -15.38 -8.06 -6.56
N GLY A 97 -15.00 -8.76 -5.49
CA GLY A 97 -13.88 -9.70 -5.51
C GLY A 97 -14.18 -10.90 -6.39
N GLY A 98 -15.33 -11.54 -6.21
CA GLY A 98 -15.76 -12.67 -7.06
C GLY A 98 -15.91 -12.28 -8.53
N GLY A 99 -16.52 -11.12 -8.81
CA GLY A 99 -16.62 -10.57 -10.16
C GLY A 99 -15.25 -10.30 -10.78
N TYR A 100 -14.29 -9.77 -10.02
CA TYR A 100 -12.95 -9.52 -10.54
C TYR A 100 -12.14 -10.81 -10.72
N ALA A 101 -12.31 -11.81 -9.85
CA ALA A 101 -11.76 -13.14 -10.04
C ALA A 101 -12.28 -13.77 -11.35
N VAL A 102 -13.56 -13.61 -11.68
CA VAL A 102 -14.11 -14.05 -12.97
C VAL A 102 -13.37 -13.38 -14.13
N VAL A 103 -13.12 -12.07 -14.07
CA VAL A 103 -12.34 -11.36 -15.11
C VAL A 103 -10.93 -11.94 -15.27
N TRP A 104 -10.27 -12.32 -14.18
CA TRP A 104 -8.96 -12.99 -14.26
C TRP A 104 -8.99 -14.30 -15.06
N PHE A 105 -10.04 -15.12 -14.91
CA PHE A 105 -10.16 -16.39 -15.64
C PHE A 105 -10.54 -16.21 -17.13
N PHE A 106 -11.21 -15.12 -17.50
CA PHE A 106 -11.65 -14.89 -18.88
C PHE A 106 -10.79 -13.89 -19.68
N ALA A 107 -10.11 -12.97 -19.00
CA ALA A 107 -9.32 -11.90 -19.59
C ALA A 107 -8.15 -11.50 -18.67
N PRO A 108 -7.16 -12.39 -18.45
CA PRO A 108 -6.09 -12.18 -17.47
C PRO A 108 -5.19 -10.96 -17.79
N ASP A 109 -4.93 -10.64 -19.06
CA ASP A 109 -4.22 -9.42 -19.45
C ASP A 109 -4.96 -8.15 -18.99
N VAL A 110 -6.28 -8.10 -19.25
CA VAL A 110 -7.14 -6.99 -18.84
C VAL A 110 -7.20 -6.91 -17.31
N ALA A 111 -7.32 -8.06 -16.65
CA ALA A 111 -7.33 -8.13 -15.20
C ALA A 111 -6.01 -7.61 -14.61
N PHE A 112 -4.87 -8.00 -15.17
CA PHE A 112 -3.56 -7.53 -14.72
C PHE A 112 -3.39 -6.02 -14.88
N VAL A 113 -3.79 -5.44 -16.02
CA VAL A 113 -3.78 -3.97 -16.20
C VAL A 113 -4.71 -3.28 -15.21
N GLY A 114 -5.91 -3.85 -15.00
CA GLY A 114 -6.84 -3.37 -13.98
C GLY A 114 -6.24 -3.40 -12.58
N PHE A 115 -5.44 -4.42 -12.25
CA PHE A 115 -4.76 -4.56 -10.97
C PHE A 115 -3.76 -3.43 -10.77
N LEU A 116 -2.94 -3.13 -11.79
CA LEU A 116 -1.99 -2.02 -11.73
C LEU A 116 -2.71 -0.68 -11.50
N LEU A 117 -3.80 -0.42 -12.22
CA LEU A 117 -4.56 0.82 -12.11
C LEU A 117 -5.23 0.98 -10.74
N VAL A 118 -5.88 -0.08 -10.24
CA VAL A 118 -6.52 -0.06 -8.92
C VAL A 118 -5.47 0.09 -7.82
N THR A 119 -4.33 -0.60 -7.93
CA THR A 119 -3.25 -0.53 -6.93
C THR A 119 -2.59 0.85 -6.94
N TRP A 120 -2.39 1.45 -8.11
CA TRP A 120 -1.95 2.84 -8.24
C TRP A 120 -2.85 3.76 -7.42
N VAL A 121 -4.16 3.72 -7.68
CA VAL A 121 -5.12 4.56 -6.93
C VAL A 121 -5.05 4.23 -5.45
N HIS A 122 -5.15 2.96 -5.07
CA HIS A 122 -5.22 2.50 -3.69
C HIS A 122 -4.02 2.95 -2.84
N TRP A 123 -2.80 2.73 -3.32
CA TRP A 123 -1.57 3.12 -2.62
C TRP A 123 -1.44 4.63 -2.54
N GLY A 124 -1.84 5.34 -3.60
CA GLY A 124 -1.91 6.80 -3.59
C GLY A 124 -2.84 7.37 -2.52
N LEU A 125 -4.04 6.81 -2.41
CA LEU A 125 -5.02 7.20 -1.38
C LEU A 125 -4.52 6.87 0.03
N GLY A 126 -3.90 5.70 0.22
CA GLY A 126 -3.33 5.28 1.49
C GLY A 126 -2.25 6.25 1.99
N ASP A 127 -1.31 6.61 1.11
CA ASP A 127 -0.23 7.53 1.44
C ASP A 127 -0.75 8.96 1.67
N LEU A 128 -1.70 9.44 0.86
CA LEU A 128 -2.35 10.72 1.08
C LEU A 128 -3.04 10.77 2.46
N ALA A 129 -3.78 9.71 2.82
CA ALA A 129 -4.44 9.63 4.11
C ALA A 129 -3.42 9.67 5.25
N ALA A 130 -2.28 8.99 5.13
CA ALA A 130 -1.23 9.05 6.15
C ALA A 130 -0.67 10.48 6.29
N ILE A 131 -0.38 11.17 5.19
CA ILE A 131 0.14 12.55 5.22
C ILE A 131 -0.88 13.50 5.88
N VAL A 132 -2.16 13.39 5.53
CA VAL A 132 -3.22 14.30 5.99
C VAL A 132 -3.65 14.02 7.43
N LEU A 133 -3.68 12.76 7.87
CA LEU A 133 -4.21 12.37 9.17
C LEU A 133 -3.16 12.33 10.28
N VAL A 134 -1.88 12.16 9.94
CA VAL A 134 -0.78 12.09 10.93
C VAL A 134 -0.21 13.47 11.23
N ALA A 135 -0.17 14.37 10.26
CA ALA A 135 0.35 15.71 10.46
C ALA A 135 -0.70 16.64 11.09
N ASP A 136 -0.35 17.34 12.17
CA ASP A 136 -1.21 18.36 12.80
C ASP A 136 -1.70 19.41 11.80
N ARG A 137 -0.82 19.82 10.88
CA ARG A 137 -1.12 20.68 9.73
C ARG A 137 -0.36 20.21 8.51
N THR A 138 -1.01 20.27 7.36
CA THR A 138 -0.46 19.84 6.08
C THR A 138 -0.40 20.98 5.08
N HIS A 139 0.60 20.92 4.21
CA HIS A 139 0.78 21.80 3.06
C HIS A 139 -0.21 21.49 1.91
N LEU A 140 -0.96 20.37 2.01
CA LEU A 140 -1.93 19.92 0.99
C LEU A 140 -3.30 20.57 1.14
N VAL A 141 -3.35 21.89 0.91
CA VAL A 141 -4.60 22.67 0.92
C VAL A 141 -5.31 22.55 -0.44
N GLY A 142 -6.51 21.97 -0.42
CA GLY A 142 -7.39 21.83 -1.59
C GLY A 142 -7.25 20.49 -2.34
N ARG A 143 -8.32 20.12 -3.04
CA ARG A 143 -8.45 18.81 -3.71
C ARG A 143 -7.42 18.57 -4.80
N GLY A 144 -7.03 19.59 -5.55
CA GLY A 144 -6.03 19.46 -6.63
C GLY A 144 -4.67 18.98 -6.13
N ARG A 145 -4.15 19.59 -5.05
CA ARG A 145 -2.87 19.19 -4.44
C ARG A 145 -2.93 17.77 -3.87
N ARG A 146 -4.04 17.43 -3.21
CA ARG A 146 -4.31 16.09 -2.67
C ARG A 146 -4.33 15.03 -3.78
N PHE A 147 -5.02 15.32 -4.88
CA PHE A 147 -5.07 14.44 -6.05
C PHE A 147 -3.70 14.24 -6.68
N LEU A 148 -2.95 15.32 -6.93
CA LEU A 148 -1.59 15.24 -7.46
C LEU A 148 -0.68 14.39 -6.57
N THR A 149 -0.75 14.60 -5.26
CA THR A 149 0.03 13.83 -4.29
C THR A 149 -0.35 12.35 -4.33
N ALA A 150 -1.64 12.02 -4.26
CA ALA A 150 -2.09 10.63 -4.36
C ALA A 150 -1.66 9.98 -5.69
N ALA A 151 -1.79 10.69 -6.81
CA ALA A 151 -1.37 10.19 -8.12
C ALA A 151 0.13 9.90 -8.17
N VAL A 152 0.97 10.75 -7.57
CA VAL A 152 2.42 10.52 -7.51
C VAL A 152 2.76 9.38 -6.55
N ARG A 153 2.23 9.40 -5.33
CA ARG A 153 2.55 8.38 -4.32
C ARG A 153 2.15 6.98 -4.76
N GLY A 154 0.99 6.85 -5.39
CA GLY A 154 0.52 5.58 -5.95
C GLY A 154 1.24 5.16 -7.24
N GLY A 155 1.72 6.13 -8.02
CA GLY A 155 2.39 5.87 -9.29
C GLY A 155 3.85 5.46 -9.14
N ILE A 156 4.53 5.85 -8.06
CA ILE A 156 5.95 5.56 -7.86
C ILE A 156 6.22 4.04 -7.93
N PRO A 157 5.50 3.18 -7.18
CA PRO A 157 5.71 1.74 -7.23
C PRO A 157 5.32 1.07 -8.56
N MET A 158 4.62 1.79 -9.44
CA MET A 158 4.14 1.27 -10.72
C MET A 158 5.03 1.70 -11.88
N VAL A 159 5.26 3.01 -12.01
CA VAL A 159 5.93 3.62 -13.16
C VAL A 159 7.44 3.55 -13.03
N VAL A 160 7.99 3.79 -11.83
CA VAL A 160 9.45 3.81 -11.62
C VAL A 160 10.09 2.46 -11.96
N PRO A 161 9.61 1.31 -11.46
CA PRO A 161 10.19 0.02 -11.83
C PRO A 161 9.93 -0.36 -13.29
N LEU A 162 8.84 0.11 -13.91
CA LEU A 162 8.59 -0.07 -15.35
C LEU A 162 9.67 0.63 -16.19
N VAL A 163 10.15 1.79 -15.73
CA VAL A 163 11.21 2.57 -16.40
C VAL A 163 12.61 2.05 -16.05
N ALA A 164 12.87 1.74 -14.78
CA ALA A 164 14.20 1.38 -14.30
C ALA A 164 14.55 -0.11 -14.52
N ALA A 165 13.57 -1.01 -14.42
CA ALA A 165 13.76 -2.46 -14.49
C ALA A 165 12.71 -3.15 -15.40
N PRO A 166 12.60 -2.75 -16.69
CA PRO A 166 11.53 -3.20 -17.59
C PRO A 166 11.51 -4.72 -17.79
N VAL A 167 12.69 -5.35 -17.87
CA VAL A 167 12.80 -6.80 -18.08
C VAL A 167 12.22 -7.57 -16.89
N ALA A 168 12.63 -7.22 -15.67
CA ALA A 168 12.12 -7.87 -14.46
C ALA A 168 10.61 -7.63 -14.27
N TYR A 169 10.15 -6.40 -14.53
CA TYR A 169 8.72 -6.07 -14.49
C TYR A 169 7.94 -6.94 -15.48
N ARG A 170 8.41 -7.03 -16.73
CA ARG A 170 7.79 -7.84 -17.77
C ARG A 170 7.73 -9.31 -17.39
N THR A 171 8.83 -9.88 -16.92
CA THR A 171 8.88 -11.28 -16.44
C THR A 171 7.84 -11.55 -15.35
N VAL A 172 7.73 -10.68 -14.34
CA VAL A 172 6.72 -10.85 -13.28
C VAL A 172 5.31 -10.77 -13.87
N SER A 173 5.05 -9.81 -14.76
CA SER A 173 3.73 -9.60 -15.36
C SER A 173 3.29 -10.79 -16.21
N GLU A 174 4.18 -11.25 -17.09
CA GLU A 174 3.94 -12.40 -17.96
C GLU A 174 3.79 -13.69 -17.15
N ASN A 175 4.59 -13.88 -16.10
CA ASN A 175 4.46 -15.04 -15.20
C ASN A 175 3.11 -15.06 -14.49
N VAL A 176 2.62 -13.92 -14.00
CA VAL A 176 1.31 -13.82 -13.34
C VAL A 176 0.18 -14.16 -14.32
N VAL A 177 0.19 -13.59 -15.52
CA VAL A 177 -0.83 -13.85 -16.53
C VAL A 177 -0.80 -15.30 -17.00
N SER A 178 0.39 -15.87 -17.18
CA SER A 178 0.56 -17.26 -17.65
C SER A 178 -0.03 -18.30 -16.69
N LEU A 179 -0.26 -17.95 -15.42
CA LEU A 179 -0.94 -18.84 -14.46
C LEU A 179 -2.36 -19.23 -14.92
N PHE A 180 -2.97 -18.44 -15.79
CA PHE A 180 -4.31 -18.66 -16.34
C PHE A 180 -4.30 -19.52 -17.62
N GLY A 181 -3.15 -20.07 -18.02
CA GLY A 181 -3.05 -20.96 -19.17
C GLY A 181 -3.14 -20.23 -20.52
N THR A 182 -2.93 -18.91 -20.54
CA THR A 182 -2.97 -18.08 -21.75
C THR A 182 -1.59 -17.52 -22.05
N GLU A 183 -1.27 -17.34 -23.33
CA GLU A 183 -0.09 -16.56 -23.75
C GLU A 183 -0.30 -15.06 -23.43
N PRO A 184 0.57 -14.42 -22.63
CA PRO A 184 0.42 -13.01 -22.28
C PRO A 184 0.61 -12.07 -23.48
N THR A 185 -0.25 -11.05 -23.61
CA THR A 185 -0.19 -10.07 -24.70
C THR A 185 0.25 -8.66 -24.24
N LEU A 186 0.95 -8.58 -23.10
CA LEU A 186 1.35 -7.31 -22.46
C LEU A 186 2.54 -6.58 -23.12
N GLY A 187 3.07 -7.06 -24.25
CA GLY A 187 4.27 -6.52 -24.88
C GLY A 187 4.20 -5.01 -25.19
N TRP A 188 3.00 -4.51 -25.50
CA TRP A 188 2.75 -3.09 -25.77
C TRP A 188 3.07 -2.19 -24.56
N LEU A 189 2.91 -2.67 -23.33
CA LEU A 189 3.18 -1.90 -22.10
C LEU A 189 4.67 -1.58 -21.94
N PHE A 190 5.53 -2.41 -22.54
CA PHE A 190 6.98 -2.30 -22.43
C PHE A 190 7.62 -1.65 -23.67
N ALA A 191 6.82 -1.18 -24.63
CA ALA A 191 7.30 -0.46 -25.80
C ALA A 191 8.17 0.74 -25.37
N PRO A 192 9.36 0.95 -25.96
CA PRO A 192 10.28 2.00 -25.55
C PRO A 192 9.66 3.40 -25.50
N GLU A 193 8.81 3.72 -26.48
CA GLU A 193 8.14 5.02 -26.63
C GLU A 193 7.14 5.25 -25.50
N LEU A 194 6.30 4.25 -25.19
CA LEU A 194 5.33 4.32 -24.09
C LEU A 194 6.06 4.45 -22.75
N ARG A 195 7.10 3.65 -22.54
CA ARG A 195 7.94 3.71 -21.32
C ARG A 195 8.58 5.08 -21.13
N ALA A 196 9.14 5.65 -22.20
CA ALA A 196 9.73 6.97 -22.17
C ALA A 196 8.68 8.05 -21.85
N ALA A 197 7.51 7.99 -22.51
CA ALA A 197 6.40 8.91 -22.27
C ALA A 197 5.89 8.83 -20.82
N LEU A 198 5.69 7.61 -20.29
CA LEU A 198 5.28 7.40 -18.90
C LEU A 198 6.36 7.89 -17.93
N GLY A 199 7.64 7.59 -18.17
CA GLY A 199 8.73 8.02 -17.30
C GLY A 199 8.88 9.54 -17.22
N VAL A 200 8.94 10.21 -18.37
CA VAL A 200 9.05 11.68 -18.44
C VAL A 200 7.79 12.35 -17.89
N GLY A 201 6.61 11.89 -18.32
CA GLY A 201 5.34 12.43 -17.85
C GLY A 201 5.17 12.28 -16.33
N PHE A 202 5.57 11.14 -15.77
CA PHE A 202 5.49 10.89 -14.34
C PHE A 202 6.52 11.68 -13.52
N LEU A 203 7.73 11.88 -14.06
CA LEU A 203 8.70 12.80 -13.45
C LEU A 203 8.16 14.23 -13.42
N CYS A 204 7.60 14.72 -14.53
CA CYS A 204 6.95 16.03 -14.59
C CYS A 204 5.79 16.15 -13.59
N LEU A 205 4.95 15.12 -13.47
CA LEU A 205 3.86 15.07 -12.50
C LEU A 205 4.39 15.12 -11.06
N THR A 206 5.47 14.40 -10.77
CA THR A 206 6.14 14.42 -9.46
C THR A 206 6.64 15.82 -9.12
N VAL A 207 7.36 16.46 -10.05
CA VAL A 207 7.85 17.83 -9.85
C VAL A 207 6.68 18.81 -9.65
N ALA A 208 5.63 18.71 -10.46
CA ALA A 208 4.44 19.53 -10.33
C ALA A 208 3.76 19.35 -8.96
N ALA A 209 3.63 18.11 -8.46
CA ALA A 209 3.08 17.83 -7.14
C ALA A 209 3.92 18.45 -6.01
N LEU A 210 5.24 18.31 -6.07
CA LEU A 210 6.15 18.88 -5.06
C LEU A 210 6.13 20.42 -5.07
N VAL A 211 6.13 21.04 -6.25
CA VAL A 211 6.01 22.50 -6.42
C VAL A 211 4.65 22.98 -5.92
N ALA A 212 3.55 22.34 -6.35
CA ALA A 212 2.21 22.67 -5.89
C ALA A 212 2.09 22.54 -4.36
N GLY A 213 2.69 21.50 -3.78
CA GLY A 213 2.77 21.32 -2.33
C GLY A 213 3.57 22.43 -1.65
N ARG A 214 4.69 22.86 -2.25
CA ARG A 214 5.54 23.94 -1.70
C ARG A 214 4.80 25.27 -1.63
N THR A 215 3.93 25.57 -2.59
CA THR A 215 3.08 26.77 -2.56
C THR A 215 2.03 26.77 -1.45
N GLY A 216 1.70 25.60 -0.88
CA GLY A 216 0.80 25.47 0.26
C GLY A 216 1.48 25.62 1.62
N VAL A 217 2.80 25.88 1.66
CA VAL A 217 3.54 26.12 2.89
C VAL A 217 3.33 27.55 3.36
N THR A 218 2.72 27.70 4.54
CA THR A 218 2.38 29.00 5.13
C THR A 218 3.17 29.30 6.41
N ASP A 219 3.65 28.26 7.10
CA ASP A 219 4.30 28.35 8.41
C ASP A 219 5.37 27.26 8.61
N GLY A 220 5.95 27.20 9.81
CA GLY A 220 6.96 26.19 10.14
C GLY A 220 6.41 24.75 10.15
N ALA A 221 5.15 24.56 10.59
CA ALA A 221 4.53 23.23 10.69
C ALA A 221 4.26 22.63 9.31
N THR A 222 3.63 23.40 8.42
CA THR A 222 3.38 23.04 7.02
C THR A 222 4.69 22.87 6.24
N ARG A 223 5.74 23.66 6.55
CA ARG A 223 7.07 23.47 5.97
C ARG A 223 7.68 22.13 6.36
N SER A 224 7.61 21.74 7.63
CA SER A 224 8.10 20.45 8.10
C SER A 224 7.34 19.29 7.48
N SER A 225 6.01 19.38 7.40
CA SER A 225 5.15 18.42 6.69
C SER A 225 5.55 18.27 5.22
N TRP A 226 5.75 19.37 4.50
CA TRP A 226 6.18 19.34 3.10
C TRP A 226 7.57 18.74 2.91
N ARG A 227 8.54 19.08 3.78
CA ARG A 227 9.90 18.52 3.71
C ARG A 227 9.90 17.01 3.93
N LEU A 228 9.05 16.54 4.85
CA LEU A 228 8.90 15.11 5.10
C LEU A 228 8.31 14.39 3.89
N ASP A 229 7.21 14.91 3.34
CA ASP A 229 6.58 14.33 2.14
C ASP A 229 7.54 14.34 0.93
N ALA A 230 8.25 15.44 0.70
CA ALA A 230 9.28 15.52 -0.33
C ALA A 230 10.40 14.50 -0.11
N GLY A 231 10.87 14.35 1.13
CA GLY A 231 11.90 13.38 1.51
C GLY A 231 11.45 11.94 1.29
N GLU A 232 10.23 11.60 1.71
CA GLU A 232 9.64 10.28 1.46
C GLU A 232 9.45 10.03 -0.04
N THR A 233 9.01 11.03 -0.80
CA THR A 233 8.82 10.95 -2.25
C THR A 233 10.15 10.65 -2.95
N VAL A 234 11.22 11.35 -2.58
CA VAL A 234 12.57 11.10 -3.11
C VAL A 234 13.07 9.72 -2.70
N LEU A 235 12.89 9.32 -1.43
CA LEU A 235 13.26 8.00 -0.95
C LEU A 235 12.57 6.90 -1.77
N LEU A 236 11.26 7.01 -2.00
CA LEU A 236 10.52 6.02 -2.79
C LEU A 236 10.96 6.01 -4.25
N TRP A 237 11.20 7.17 -4.86
CA TRP A 237 11.75 7.25 -6.22
C TRP A 237 13.08 6.51 -6.34
N VAL A 238 14.02 6.79 -5.42
CA VAL A 238 15.33 6.13 -5.41
C VAL A 238 15.16 4.64 -5.16
N PHE A 239 14.38 4.26 -4.14
CA PHE A 239 14.14 2.86 -3.77
C PHE A 239 13.61 2.04 -4.94
N PHE A 240 12.55 2.49 -5.62
CA PHE A 240 11.98 1.77 -6.75
C PHE A 240 12.80 1.84 -8.04
N ALA A 241 13.74 2.79 -8.14
CA ALA A 241 14.64 2.89 -9.27
C ALA A 241 15.82 1.91 -9.16
N VAL A 242 16.30 1.61 -7.94
CA VAL A 242 17.52 0.82 -7.75
C VAL A 242 17.28 -0.58 -7.18
N VAL A 243 16.16 -0.80 -6.47
CA VAL A 243 15.85 -2.09 -5.86
C VAL A 243 15.07 -2.97 -6.86
N PRO A 244 15.42 -4.25 -7.04
CA PRO A 244 14.69 -5.16 -7.91
C PRO A 244 13.19 -5.18 -7.60
N PRO A 245 12.29 -5.16 -8.61
CA PRO A 245 10.86 -4.94 -8.39
C PRO A 245 10.19 -5.90 -7.39
N VAL A 246 10.54 -7.19 -7.44
CA VAL A 246 9.98 -8.21 -6.52
C VAL A 246 10.36 -7.92 -5.08
N LEU A 247 11.65 -7.65 -4.83
CA LEU A 247 12.16 -7.25 -3.53
C LEU A 247 11.55 -5.91 -3.07
N ALA A 248 11.46 -4.94 -3.97
CA ALA A 248 10.93 -3.61 -3.69
C ALA A 248 9.48 -3.70 -3.19
N ILE A 249 8.62 -4.44 -3.91
CA ILE A 249 7.22 -4.64 -3.52
C ILE A 249 7.13 -5.47 -2.24
N GLY A 250 7.96 -6.51 -2.09
CA GLY A 250 8.01 -7.35 -0.89
C GLY A 250 8.41 -6.62 0.39
N LEU A 251 9.06 -5.47 0.29
CA LEU A 251 9.37 -4.59 1.42
C LEU A 251 8.40 -3.43 1.55
N TYR A 252 8.11 -2.74 0.44
CA TYR A 252 7.23 -1.58 0.41
C TYR A 252 5.82 -1.93 0.90
N PHE A 253 5.21 -2.97 0.34
CA PHE A 253 3.84 -3.31 0.68
C PHE A 253 3.63 -3.52 2.19
N PRO A 254 4.37 -4.42 2.87
CA PRO A 254 4.19 -4.65 4.31
C PRO A 254 4.71 -3.51 5.19
N LEU A 255 5.91 -2.97 4.92
CA LEU A 255 6.58 -2.03 5.83
C LEU A 255 6.14 -0.57 5.61
N TRP A 256 5.68 -0.23 4.41
CA TRP A 256 5.29 1.14 4.07
C TRP A 256 3.77 1.30 4.03
N HIS A 257 3.11 0.55 3.13
CA HIS A 257 1.68 0.71 2.86
C HIS A 257 0.82 0.09 3.97
N SER A 258 0.97 -1.21 4.19
CA SER A 258 0.23 -1.97 5.21
C SER A 258 0.47 -1.41 6.61
N ALA A 259 1.72 -1.09 6.97
CA ALA A 259 2.04 -0.52 8.27
C ALA A 259 1.36 0.84 8.53
N ARG A 260 1.33 1.74 7.54
CA ARG A 260 0.59 3.02 7.63
C ARG A 260 -0.91 2.80 7.71
N HIS A 261 -1.44 1.85 6.97
CA HIS A 261 -2.84 1.49 7.04
C HIS A 261 -3.23 0.94 8.42
N LEU A 262 -2.41 0.07 9.00
CA LEU A 262 -2.62 -0.46 10.36
C LEU A 262 -2.57 0.65 11.42
N VAL A 263 -1.65 1.62 11.28
CA VAL A 263 -1.64 2.82 12.14
C VAL A 263 -2.97 3.57 12.05
N ARG A 264 -3.48 3.77 10.83
CA ARG A 264 -4.79 4.42 10.62
C ARG A 264 -5.93 3.63 11.24
N VAL A 265 -5.94 2.30 11.10
CA VAL A 265 -6.95 1.42 11.72
C VAL A 265 -6.89 1.47 13.24
N ALA A 266 -5.68 1.45 13.83
CA ALA A 266 -5.49 1.55 15.27
C ALA A 266 -6.06 2.88 15.82
N LEU A 267 -5.89 3.97 15.08
CA LEU A 267 -6.43 5.30 15.44
C LEU A 267 -7.96 5.42 15.28
N LEU A 268 -8.61 4.48 14.59
CA LEU A 268 -10.08 4.42 14.50
C LEU A 268 -10.72 3.69 15.68
N ASP A 269 -9.96 2.93 16.47
CA ASP A 269 -10.44 2.19 17.62
C ASP A 269 -10.00 2.87 18.93
N ALA A 270 -10.96 3.42 19.66
CA ALA A 270 -10.66 4.19 20.88
C ALA A 270 -9.92 3.38 21.97
N PRO A 271 -10.27 2.10 22.25
CA PRO A 271 -9.50 1.28 23.19
C PRO A 271 -8.05 1.05 22.75
N THR A 272 -7.81 0.74 21.47
CA THR A 272 -6.45 0.60 20.93
C THR A 272 -5.67 1.91 21.04
N THR A 273 -6.31 3.04 20.71
CA THR A 273 -5.69 4.37 20.79
C THR A 273 -5.31 4.74 22.23
N ALA A 274 -6.17 4.41 23.21
CA ALA A 274 -5.91 4.65 24.62
C ALA A 274 -4.71 3.82 25.11
N ALA A 275 -4.68 2.52 24.79
CA ALA A 275 -3.55 1.64 25.13
C ALA A 275 -2.22 2.14 24.53
N LEU A 276 -2.21 2.57 23.27
CA LEU A 276 -1.03 3.12 22.61
C LEU A 276 -0.56 4.45 23.22
N SER A 277 -1.50 5.30 23.66
CA SER A 277 -1.20 6.56 24.34
C SER A 277 -0.54 6.34 25.70
N GLU A 278 -0.88 5.25 26.37
CA GLU A 278 -0.33 4.82 27.67
C GLU A 278 0.88 3.88 27.52
N ALA A 279 1.44 3.75 26.31
CA ALA A 279 2.56 2.84 26.00
C ALA A 279 2.31 1.35 26.35
N ARG A 280 1.04 0.92 26.36
CA ARG A 280 0.63 -0.48 26.56
C ARG A 280 0.54 -1.21 25.23
N ASP A 281 1.70 -1.58 24.68
CA ASP A 281 1.80 -2.20 23.35
C ASP A 281 1.17 -3.58 23.26
N GLY A 282 1.40 -4.44 24.26
CA GLY A 282 0.88 -5.81 24.28
C GLY A 282 -0.65 -5.87 24.08
N PRO A 283 -1.45 -5.16 24.91
CA PRO A 283 -2.89 -5.11 24.73
C PRO A 283 -3.36 -4.53 23.39
N ALA A 284 -2.67 -3.51 22.87
CA ALA A 284 -3.00 -2.93 21.57
C ALA A 284 -2.76 -3.93 20.43
N LEU A 285 -1.62 -4.63 20.45
CA LEU A 285 -1.27 -5.65 19.47
C LEU A 285 -2.18 -6.88 19.56
N GLU A 286 -2.51 -7.33 20.77
CA GLU A 286 -3.42 -8.46 20.98
C GLU A 286 -4.80 -8.16 20.39
N ARG A 287 -5.32 -6.95 20.63
CA ARG A 287 -6.61 -6.52 20.10
C ARG A 287 -6.60 -6.44 18.57
N LEU A 288 -5.56 -5.85 17.97
CA LEU A 288 -5.40 -5.82 16.53
C LEU A 288 -5.30 -7.23 15.93
N ALA A 289 -4.54 -8.13 16.55
CA ALA A 289 -4.42 -9.51 16.11
C ALA A 289 -5.76 -10.25 16.18
N ARG A 290 -6.52 -10.08 17.26
CA ARG A 290 -7.84 -10.70 17.44
C ARG A 290 -8.86 -10.18 16.43
N ASP A 291 -8.88 -8.88 16.20
CA ASP A 291 -9.78 -8.22 15.25
C ASP A 291 -9.48 -8.62 13.80
N GLY A 292 -8.19 -8.73 13.44
CA GLY A 292 -7.76 -9.08 12.09
C GLY A 292 -7.76 -10.58 11.79
N ALA A 293 -7.69 -11.44 12.81
CA ALA A 293 -7.54 -12.89 12.63
C ALA A 293 -8.64 -13.52 11.74
N PRO A 294 -9.95 -13.25 11.93
CA PRO A 294 -10.99 -13.93 11.15
C PRO A 294 -10.85 -13.72 9.63
N MET A 295 -10.63 -12.47 9.21
CA MET A 295 -10.47 -12.15 7.80
C MET A 295 -9.08 -12.54 7.28
N THR A 296 -8.05 -12.59 8.14
CA THR A 296 -6.73 -13.12 7.76
C THR A 296 -6.83 -14.60 7.43
N PHE A 297 -7.48 -15.41 8.28
CA PHE A 297 -7.73 -16.83 7.99
C PHE A 297 -8.62 -17.01 6.75
N GLY A 298 -9.66 -16.18 6.58
CA GLY A 298 -10.48 -16.18 5.37
C GLY A 298 -9.67 -15.90 4.10
N GLY A 299 -8.76 -14.92 4.15
CA GLY A 299 -7.86 -14.61 3.03
C GLY A 299 -6.86 -15.72 2.73
N LEU A 300 -6.33 -16.40 3.75
CA LEU A 300 -5.47 -17.58 3.58
C LEU A 300 -6.23 -18.78 2.99
N ALA A 301 -7.47 -19.00 3.42
CA ALA A 301 -8.33 -20.03 2.84
C ALA A 301 -8.63 -19.74 1.36
N LEU A 302 -8.99 -18.49 1.04
CA LEU A 302 -9.21 -18.04 -0.34
C LEU A 302 -7.94 -18.16 -1.18
N PHE A 303 -6.77 -17.87 -0.60
CA PHE A 303 -5.48 -18.07 -1.26
C PHE A 303 -5.27 -19.53 -1.66
N GLY A 304 -5.53 -20.46 -0.74
CA GLY A 304 -5.45 -21.90 -1.02
C GLY A 304 -6.41 -22.33 -2.13
N ILE A 305 -7.67 -21.87 -2.08
CA ILE A 305 -8.67 -22.15 -3.11
C ILE A 305 -8.22 -21.62 -4.47
N LEU A 306 -7.75 -20.37 -4.52
CA LEU A 306 -7.29 -19.74 -5.76
C LEU A 306 -6.07 -20.47 -6.32
N ALA A 307 -5.07 -20.77 -5.48
CA ALA A 307 -3.86 -21.47 -5.90
C ALA A 307 -4.15 -22.86 -6.49
N LEU A 308 -5.17 -23.56 -5.98
CA LEU A 308 -5.63 -24.84 -6.51
C LEU A 308 -6.47 -24.69 -7.79
N ALA A 309 -7.12 -23.54 -8.00
CA ALA A 309 -7.97 -23.28 -9.15
C ALA A 309 -7.20 -22.74 -10.37
N LEU A 310 -5.94 -22.32 -10.22
CA LEU A 310 -5.13 -21.77 -11.31
C LEU A 310 -4.79 -22.85 -12.36
N PRO A 311 -5.12 -22.65 -13.65
CA PRO A 311 -4.92 -23.63 -14.72
C PRO A 311 -3.49 -24.17 -14.88
N ALA A 312 -2.48 -23.31 -14.77
CA ALA A 312 -1.08 -23.71 -14.91
C ALA A 312 -0.50 -24.37 -13.65
N GLY A 313 -1.24 -24.35 -12.54
CA GLY A 313 -0.77 -24.78 -11.23
C GLY A 313 0.28 -23.85 -10.60
N VAL A 314 0.63 -24.16 -9.34
CA VAL A 314 1.56 -23.37 -8.53
C VAL A 314 2.64 -24.30 -7.96
N ALA A 315 3.71 -24.53 -8.73
CA ALA A 315 4.77 -25.45 -8.35
C ALA A 315 6.08 -24.77 -7.88
N THR A 316 6.24 -23.47 -8.15
CA THR A 316 7.46 -22.72 -7.81
C THR A 316 7.14 -21.54 -6.89
N VAL A 317 8.18 -20.95 -6.28
CA VAL A 317 8.02 -19.77 -5.42
C VAL A 317 7.53 -18.56 -6.21
N GLU A 318 7.91 -18.45 -7.49
CA GLU A 318 7.44 -17.43 -8.43
C GLU A 318 5.96 -17.63 -8.75
N GLY A 319 5.54 -18.87 -9.00
CA GLY A 319 4.12 -19.20 -9.19
C GLY A 319 3.31 -18.88 -7.94
N LEU A 320 3.85 -19.15 -6.75
CA LEU A 320 3.18 -18.87 -5.48
C LEU A 320 3.04 -17.36 -5.24
N ALA A 321 4.09 -16.60 -5.55
CA ALA A 321 4.04 -15.15 -5.55
C ALA A 321 3.05 -14.59 -6.59
N GLY A 322 2.98 -15.21 -7.77
CA GLY A 322 2.04 -14.81 -8.80
C GLY A 322 0.58 -15.05 -8.39
N ALA A 323 0.27 -16.24 -7.86
CA ALA A 323 -1.03 -16.56 -7.28
C ALA A 323 -1.40 -15.58 -6.14
N TYR A 324 -0.39 -15.19 -5.36
CA TYR A 324 -0.57 -14.22 -4.28
C TYR A 324 -0.89 -12.81 -4.83
N LEU A 325 -0.23 -12.37 -5.91
CA LEU A 325 -0.57 -11.10 -6.56
C LEU A 325 -1.99 -11.10 -7.13
N VAL A 326 -2.46 -12.22 -7.67
CA VAL A 326 -3.86 -12.37 -8.10
C VAL A 326 -4.81 -12.27 -6.90
N LEU A 327 -4.50 -12.94 -5.79
CA LEU A 327 -5.30 -12.82 -4.56
C LEU A 327 -5.38 -11.37 -4.11
N LEU A 328 -4.24 -10.67 -4.06
CA LEU A 328 -4.20 -9.25 -3.72
C LEU A 328 -5.08 -8.44 -4.67
N ALA A 329 -4.97 -8.65 -5.97
CA ALA A 329 -5.79 -7.96 -6.95
C ALA A 329 -7.29 -8.14 -6.65
N VAL A 330 -7.73 -9.38 -6.47
CA VAL A 330 -9.12 -9.75 -6.17
C VAL A 330 -9.62 -9.09 -4.88
N LEU A 331 -8.81 -9.08 -3.83
CA LEU A 331 -9.18 -8.48 -2.54
C LEU A 331 -9.09 -6.94 -2.54
N THR A 332 -8.26 -6.36 -3.41
CA THR A 332 -8.02 -4.90 -3.42
C THR A 332 -9.25 -4.13 -3.88
N VAL A 333 -10.00 -4.63 -4.87
CA VAL A 333 -11.19 -3.91 -5.40
C VAL A 333 -12.24 -3.62 -4.32
N PRO A 334 -12.79 -4.61 -3.58
CA PRO A 334 -13.71 -4.33 -2.50
C PRO A 334 -13.06 -3.52 -1.37
N HIS A 335 -11.78 -3.77 -1.07
CA HIS A 335 -11.05 -3.03 -0.04
C HIS A 335 -10.96 -1.54 -0.34
N VAL A 336 -10.63 -1.16 -1.58
CA VAL A 336 -10.59 0.23 -2.03
C VAL A 336 -11.95 0.92 -1.83
N VAL A 337 -13.06 0.23 -2.06
CA VAL A 337 -14.40 0.79 -1.83
C VAL A 337 -14.63 1.09 -0.35
N VAL A 338 -14.25 0.16 0.53
CA VAL A 338 -14.36 0.33 1.99
C VAL A 338 -13.49 1.51 2.45
N VAL A 339 -12.20 1.52 2.10
CA VAL A 339 -11.27 2.57 2.52
C VAL A 339 -11.66 3.93 1.94
N SER A 340 -12.12 4.01 0.69
CA SER A 340 -12.63 5.24 0.08
C SER A 340 -13.89 5.77 0.81
N ARG A 341 -14.69 4.89 1.41
CA ARG A 341 -15.79 5.31 2.28
C ARG A 341 -15.27 5.90 3.59
N VAL A 342 -14.24 5.30 4.18
CA VAL A 342 -13.57 5.81 5.39
C VAL A 342 -12.89 7.16 5.11
N ASP A 343 -12.23 7.34 3.97
CA ASP A 343 -11.62 8.62 3.55
C ASP A 343 -12.63 9.77 3.55
N ARG A 344 -13.84 9.49 3.05
CA ARG A 344 -14.94 10.47 3.06
C ARG A 344 -15.42 10.79 4.48
N LEU A 345 -15.47 9.80 5.37
CA LEU A 345 -15.87 10.01 6.77
C LEU A 345 -14.81 10.82 7.54
N GLN A 346 -13.52 10.58 7.27
CA GLN A 346 -12.39 11.27 7.89
C GLN A 346 -12.02 12.59 7.21
N ARG A 347 -12.76 13.02 6.17
CA ARG A 347 -12.52 14.28 5.44
C ARG A 347 -11.10 14.42 4.87
N VAL A 348 -10.56 13.32 4.36
CA VAL A 348 -9.25 13.30 3.67
C VAL A 348 -9.26 14.18 2.42
N TRP A 349 -10.44 14.42 1.83
CA TRP A 349 -10.68 15.17 0.59
C TRP A 349 -11.30 16.54 0.79
#